data_AF-A0A087UWP8-F1
#
_entry.id   AF-A0A087UWP8-F1
#
_cell.length_a   1.000
_cell.length_b   1.000
_cell.length_c   1.000
_cell.angle_alpha   90.00
_cell.angle_beta   90.00
_cell.angle_gamma   90.00
#
_symmetry.space_group_name_H-M   'P 1'
#
loop_
_entity.id
_entity.type
_entity.pdbx_description
1 polymer ?
#
loop_
_entity_poly.entity_id
_entity_poly.type
_entity_poly.pdbx_seq_one_letter_code
_entity_poly.pdbx_strand_id
1 'polypeptide(L)'
;MTLEELGVVDLQDIKVKENNYCFVEFKPTIPHCSMATLIGLSIKVQLLRILPAHFKVDVCIAPGTHVSFNAINKQLADKERIAAALENYHLLEVINSCLLLPEPQTIPDFVEDALKDKQNADVSNIRYIQHSRQHIESFRRWHDVLNKDSQKSKCFNLSGKDILL
;
A
#
# COMPACT_ATOMS: atom_id res chain seq x y z
N MET A 1 0.22 14.07 4.75
CA MET A 1 0.79 13.33 5.89
C MET A 1 0.48 11.86 5.66
N THR A 2 1.48 10.99 5.74
CA THR A 2 1.36 9.55 5.41
C THR A 2 1.12 8.70 6.66
N LEU A 3 0.73 7.42 6.48
CA LEU A 3 0.55 6.48 7.60
C LEU A 3 1.87 6.14 8.31
N GLU A 4 2.99 6.15 7.58
CA GLU A 4 4.33 5.93 8.12
C GLU A 4 4.79 7.12 8.98
N GLU A 5 4.57 8.36 8.50
CA GLU A 5 4.87 9.58 9.27
C GLU A 5 4.09 9.66 10.59
N LEU A 6 2.91 9.04 10.64
CA LEU A 6 2.05 8.97 11.82
C LEU A 6 2.36 7.77 12.73
N GLY A 7 3.30 6.91 12.36
CA GLY A 7 3.59 5.67 13.10
C GLY A 7 2.41 4.68 13.12
N VAL A 8 1.51 4.76 12.13
CA VAL A 8 0.30 3.93 12.07
C VAL A 8 0.58 2.56 11.49
N VAL A 9 1.55 2.44 10.59
CA VAL A 9 2.00 1.16 10.00
C VAL A 9 3.51 1.21 9.82
N ASP A 10 4.20 0.15 10.28
CA ASP A 10 5.63 -0.08 10.04
C ASP A 10 5.85 -1.35 9.22
N LEU A 11 7.02 -1.48 8.58
CA LEU A 11 7.41 -2.69 7.84
C LEU A 11 7.39 -3.96 8.71
N GLN A 12 7.73 -3.83 9.99
CA GLN A 12 7.71 -4.94 10.96
C GLN A 12 6.31 -5.47 11.26
N ASP A 13 5.27 -4.66 11.04
CA ASP A 13 3.88 -5.00 11.28
C ASP A 13 3.23 -5.70 10.06
N ILE A 14 4.01 -5.90 8.98
CA ILE A 14 3.58 -6.55 7.74
C ILE A 14 4.19 -7.95 7.63
N LYS A 15 3.35 -8.96 7.40
CA LYS A 15 3.76 -10.35 7.24
C LYS A 15 3.23 -10.90 5.92
N VAL A 16 4.14 -11.24 5.01
CA VAL A 16 3.82 -11.95 3.77
C VAL A 16 4.31 -13.39 3.90
N LYS A 17 3.44 -14.37 3.66
CA LYS A 17 3.78 -15.79 3.68
C LYS A 17 3.74 -16.37 2.28
N GLU A 18 4.52 -17.44 2.06
CA GLU A 18 4.59 -18.20 0.80
C GLU A 18 3.24 -18.75 0.33
N ASN A 19 2.29 -18.96 1.25
CA ASN A 19 0.95 -19.46 0.94
C ASN A 19 -0.01 -18.37 0.43
N ASN A 20 0.51 -17.35 -0.28
CA ASN A 20 -0.21 -16.19 -0.78
C ASN A 20 -1.02 -15.46 0.30
N TYR A 21 -0.44 -15.30 1.50
CA TYR A 21 -1.11 -14.66 2.62
C TYR A 21 -0.38 -13.38 2.99
N CYS A 22 -1.10 -12.26 2.94
CA CYS A 22 -0.62 -10.96 3.38
C CYS A 22 -1.41 -10.53 4.61
N PHE A 23 -0.69 -10.26 5.70
CA PHE A 23 -1.24 -9.78 6.95
C PHE A 23 -0.61 -8.45 7.31
N VAL A 24 -1.45 -7.46 7.64
CA VAL A 24 -1.01 -6.14 8.06
C VAL A 24 -1.65 -5.79 9.40
N GLU A 25 -0.80 -5.48 10.37
CA GLU A 25 -1.21 -4.90 11.63
C GLU A 25 -0.99 -3.38 11.59
N PHE A 26 -1.95 -2.60 12.12
CA PHE A 26 -1.82 -1.14 12.21
C PHE A 26 -2.22 -0.62 13.59
N LYS A 27 -1.66 0.54 13.95
CA LYS A 27 -1.79 1.15 15.28
C LYS A 27 -2.42 2.54 15.13
N PRO A 28 -3.68 2.76 15.53
CA PRO A 28 -4.28 4.09 15.53
C PRO A 28 -3.45 5.05 16.38
N THR A 29 -3.38 6.32 15.97
CA THR A 29 -2.61 7.34 16.69
C THR A 29 -3.15 7.62 18.09
N ILE A 30 -4.45 7.39 18.31
CA ILE A 30 -5.13 7.56 19.59
C ILE A 30 -6.15 6.42 19.84
N PRO A 31 -6.38 6.01 21.10
CA PRO A 31 -7.22 4.85 21.42
C PRO A 31 -8.72 5.06 21.17
N HIS A 32 -9.15 6.27 20.82
CA HIS A 32 -10.54 6.65 20.51
C HIS A 32 -10.71 7.16 19.07
N CYS A 33 -9.78 6.82 18.18
CA CYS A 33 -9.78 7.31 16.81
C CYS A 33 -11.03 6.83 16.04
N SER A 34 -11.94 7.75 15.71
CA SER A 34 -13.11 7.46 14.87
C SER A 34 -12.74 7.02 13.45
N MET A 35 -11.52 7.36 13.00
CA MET A 35 -11.01 7.03 11.66
C MET A 35 -10.29 5.68 11.62
N ALA A 36 -10.18 4.94 12.74
CA ALA A 36 -9.47 3.67 12.76
C ALA A 36 -10.04 2.64 11.78
N THR A 37 -11.36 2.53 11.66
CA THR A 37 -12.01 1.67 10.66
C THR A 37 -11.70 2.12 9.23
N LEU A 38 -11.72 3.43 9.00
CA LEU A 38 -11.47 4.01 7.67
C LEU A 38 -10.02 3.76 7.22
N ILE A 39 -9.05 3.95 8.12
CA ILE A 39 -7.64 3.62 7.87
C ILE A 39 -7.50 2.14 7.51
N GLY A 40 -8.09 1.24 8.29
CA GLY A 40 -8.04 -0.20 8.03
C GLY A 40 -8.68 -0.60 6.69
N LEU A 41 -9.80 0.04 6.33
CA LEU A 41 -10.45 -0.16 5.03
C LEU A 41 -9.57 0.35 3.88
N SER A 42 -8.97 1.54 3.99
CA SER A 42 -8.07 2.09 2.98
C SER A 42 -6.87 1.17 2.73
N ILE A 43 -6.21 0.70 3.80
CA ILE A 43 -5.09 -0.27 3.69
C ILE A 43 -5.56 -1.53 2.97
N LYS A 44 -6.69 -2.11 3.40
CA LYS A 44 -7.20 -3.36 2.83
C LYS A 44 -7.56 -3.21 1.35
N VAL A 45 -8.23 -2.12 0.97
CA VAL A 45 -8.57 -1.83 -0.43
C VAL A 45 -7.32 -1.64 -1.28
N GLN A 46 -6.32 -0.91 -0.78
CA GLN A 46 -5.07 -0.73 -1.50
C GLN A 46 -4.38 -2.06 -1.75
N LEU A 47 -4.28 -2.92 -0.72
CA LEU A 47 -3.69 -4.26 -0.85
C LEU A 47 -4.46 -5.14 -1.85
N LEU A 48 -5.80 -5.10 -1.82
CA LEU A 48 -6.63 -5.83 -2.77
C LEU A 48 -6.47 -5.34 -4.22
N ARG A 49 -6.13 -4.06 -4.43
CA ARG A 49 -5.88 -3.49 -5.76
C ARG A 49 -4.50 -3.82 -6.32
N ILE A 50 -3.49 -3.91 -5.45
CA ILE A 50 -2.09 -4.11 -5.87
C ILE A 50 -1.66 -5.58 -5.88
N LEU A 51 -2.24 -6.40 -5.00
CA LEU A 51 -1.88 -7.82 -4.90
C LEU A 51 -2.69 -8.65 -5.91
N PRO A 52 -2.11 -9.74 -6.45
CA PRO A 52 -2.85 -10.67 -7.28
C PRO A 52 -4.09 -11.24 -6.57
N ALA A 53 -5.17 -11.51 -7.31
CA ALA A 53 -6.44 -11.96 -6.76
C ALA A 53 -6.39 -13.26 -5.92
N HIS A 54 -5.33 -14.07 -6.08
CA HIS A 54 -5.11 -15.29 -5.29
C HIS A 54 -4.52 -15.02 -3.90
N PHE A 55 -4.13 -13.78 -3.59
CA PHE A 55 -3.66 -13.41 -2.25
C PHE A 55 -4.83 -13.26 -1.28
N LYS A 56 -4.72 -13.92 -0.12
CA LYS A 56 -5.58 -13.65 1.02
C LYS A 56 -5.00 -12.48 1.83
N VAL A 57 -5.75 -11.39 1.91
CA VAL A 57 -5.38 -10.16 2.62
C VAL A 57 -6.19 -10.03 3.92
N ASP A 58 -5.49 -10.01 5.05
CA ASP A 58 -6.05 -9.72 6.36
C ASP A 58 -5.41 -8.44 6.93
N VAL A 59 -6.24 -7.54 7.46
CA VAL A 59 -5.81 -6.27 8.06
C VAL A 59 -6.46 -6.16 9.43
N CYS A 60 -5.69 -5.84 10.46
CA CYS A 60 -6.19 -5.68 11.82
C CYS A 60 -5.51 -4.57 12.60
N ILE A 61 -6.22 -4.04 13.58
CA ILE A 61 -5.69 -3.17 14.61
C ILE A 61 -4.90 -4.00 15.62
N ALA A 62 -3.72 -3.50 15.99
CA ALA A 62 -2.88 -4.11 17.02
C ALA A 62 -3.62 -4.21 18.36
N PRO A 63 -3.53 -5.35 19.08
CA PRO A 63 -4.18 -5.53 20.36
C PRO A 63 -3.83 -4.42 21.36
N GLY A 64 -4.84 -3.92 22.09
CA GLY A 64 -4.64 -2.89 23.12
C GLY A 64 -4.43 -1.46 22.60
N THR A 65 -4.40 -1.23 21.29
CA THR A 65 -4.18 0.12 20.73
C THR A 65 -5.45 0.94 20.49
N HIS A 66 -6.64 0.33 20.58
CA HIS A 66 -7.91 1.02 20.41
C HIS A 66 -8.99 0.41 21.31
N VAL A 67 -9.87 1.23 21.88
CA VAL A 67 -10.91 0.74 22.81
C VAL A 67 -11.88 -0.24 22.16
N SER A 68 -12.15 -0.02 20.87
CA SER A 68 -13.05 -0.85 20.06
C SER A 68 -12.30 -1.86 19.16
N PHE A 69 -11.04 -2.23 19.48
CA PHE A 69 -10.20 -3.05 18.59
C PHE A 69 -10.91 -4.33 18.12
N ASN A 70 -11.61 -5.04 19.01
CA ASN A 70 -12.35 -6.26 18.69
C ASN A 70 -13.47 -6.01 17.66
N ALA A 71 -14.25 -4.94 17.85
CA ALA A 71 -15.34 -4.60 16.96
C ALA A 71 -14.81 -4.20 15.58
N ILE A 72 -13.73 -3.42 15.53
CA ILE A 72 -13.12 -2.99 14.27
C ILE A 72 -12.49 -4.18 13.54
N ASN A 73 -11.74 -5.04 14.23
CA ASN A 73 -11.15 -6.23 13.62
C ASN A 73 -12.21 -7.18 13.07
N LYS A 74 -13.35 -7.33 13.78
CA LYS A 74 -14.50 -8.09 13.28
C LYS A 74 -15.09 -7.48 12.00
N GLN A 75 -15.22 -6.15 11.95
CA GLN A 75 -15.69 -5.45 10.74
C GLN A 75 -14.71 -5.61 9.57
N LEU A 76 -13.40 -5.49 9.82
CA LEU A 76 -12.36 -5.63 8.81
C LEU A 76 -12.19 -7.09 8.32
N ALA A 77 -12.59 -8.08 9.11
CA ALA A 77 -12.57 -9.49 8.71
C ALA A 77 -13.78 -9.89 7.85
N ASP A 78 -14.89 -9.16 7.95
CA ASP A 78 -16.15 -9.45 7.24
C ASP A 78 -16.06 -9.03 5.76
N LYS A 79 -15.86 -10.03 4.88
CA LYS A 79 -15.69 -9.80 3.44
C LYS A 79 -16.95 -9.28 2.77
N GLU A 80 -18.13 -9.75 3.19
CA GLU A 80 -19.40 -9.31 2.60
C GLU A 80 -19.69 -7.87 2.98
N ARG A 81 -19.43 -7.51 4.24
CA ARG A 81 -19.55 -6.13 4.70
C ARG A 81 -18.58 -5.19 3.99
N ILE A 82 -17.34 -5.62 3.76
CA ILE A 82 -16.37 -4.82 3.00
C ILE A 82 -16.81 -4.68 1.54
N ALA A 83 -17.25 -5.75 0.89
CA ALA A 83 -17.73 -5.69 -0.48
C ALA A 83 -18.90 -4.69 -0.62
N ALA A 84 -19.90 -4.80 0.24
CA ALA A 84 -21.04 -3.88 0.26
C ALA A 84 -20.61 -2.42 0.55
N ALA A 85 -19.61 -2.22 1.41
CA ALA A 85 -19.05 -0.91 1.70
C ALA A 85 -18.36 -0.29 0.47
N LEU A 86 -17.70 -1.10 -0.36
CA LEU A 86 -17.02 -0.64 -1.58
C LEU A 86 -17.95 -0.37 -2.76
N GLU A 87 -19.17 -0.93 -2.74
CA GLU A 87 -20.23 -0.60 -3.69
C GLU A 87 -20.86 0.77 -3.38
N ASN A 88 -20.64 1.33 -2.19
CA ASN A 88 -21.08 2.67 -1.84
C ASN A 88 -20.13 3.72 -2.45
N TYR A 89 -20.62 4.45 -3.45
CA TYR A 89 -19.87 5.50 -4.15
C TYR A 89 -19.24 6.54 -3.22
N HIS A 90 -19.97 7.00 -2.20
CA HIS A 90 -19.47 8.03 -1.28
C HIS A 90 -18.31 7.50 -0.43
N LEU A 91 -18.44 6.28 0.10
CA LEU A 91 -17.36 5.68 0.89
C LEU A 91 -16.13 5.37 0.03
N LEU A 92 -16.37 4.90 -1.20
CA LEU A 92 -15.30 4.64 -2.16
C LEU A 92 -14.54 5.93 -2.53
N GLU A 93 -15.24 7.05 -2.70
CA GLU A 93 -14.64 8.36 -2.95
C GLU A 93 -13.71 8.78 -1.80
N VAL A 94 -14.18 8.69 -0.55
CA VAL A 94 -13.37 9.02 0.63
C VAL A 94 -12.15 8.09 0.74
N ILE A 95 -12.35 6.79 0.53
CA ILE A 95 -11.24 5.82 0.53
C ILE A 95 -10.23 6.18 -0.56
N ASN A 96 -10.70 6.50 -1.78
CA ASN A 96 -9.83 6.93 -2.86
C ASN A 96 -9.06 8.19 -2.48
N SER A 97 -9.70 9.19 -1.86
CA SER A 97 -9.01 10.39 -1.37
C SER A 97 -7.91 10.08 -0.36
N CYS A 98 -8.06 9.04 0.47
CA CYS A 98 -7.00 8.59 1.38
C CYS A 98 -5.86 7.83 0.68
N LEU A 99 -6.10 7.28 -0.50
CA LEU A 99 -5.12 6.54 -1.30
C LEU A 99 -4.40 7.43 -2.32
N LEU A 100 -4.95 8.60 -2.63
CA LEU A 100 -4.25 9.64 -3.37
C LEU A 100 -3.06 10.10 -2.52
N LEU A 101 -1.85 9.89 -3.04
CA LEU A 101 -0.69 10.57 -2.52
C LEU A 101 -0.93 12.08 -2.68
N PRO A 102 -0.52 12.93 -1.72
CA PRO A 102 -0.56 14.37 -1.92
C PRO A 102 0.17 14.67 -3.23
N GLU A 103 -0.45 15.49 -4.09
CA GLU A 103 0.17 15.88 -5.35
C GLU A 103 1.62 16.31 -5.09
N PRO A 104 2.59 15.94 -5.95
CA PRO A 104 3.93 16.46 -5.83
C PRO A 104 3.82 17.99 -5.79
N GLN A 105 4.19 18.58 -4.65
CA GLN A 105 4.06 20.03 -4.44
C GLN A 105 4.96 20.83 -5.38
N THR A 106 5.88 20.15 -6.06
CA THR A 106 6.68 20.70 -7.15
C THR A 106 6.76 19.71 -8.30
N ILE A 107 6.35 20.18 -9.47
CA ILE A 107 6.74 19.56 -10.74
C ILE A 107 8.23 19.88 -10.89
N PRO A 108 9.13 18.90 -11.11
CA PRO A 108 10.54 19.20 -11.35
C PRO A 108 10.70 20.19 -12.50
N ASP A 109 11.56 21.20 -12.36
CA ASP A 109 11.69 22.32 -13.30
C ASP A 109 11.84 21.85 -14.76
N PHE A 110 12.57 20.77 -15.01
CA PHE A 110 12.73 20.19 -16.36
C PHE A 110 11.42 19.70 -17.00
N VAL A 111 10.46 19.26 -16.19
CA VAL A 111 9.12 18.88 -16.64
C VAL A 111 8.32 20.15 -16.90
N GLU A 112 8.43 21.17 -16.05
CA GLU A 112 7.76 22.46 -16.25
C GLU A 112 8.23 23.14 -17.54
N ASP A 113 9.54 23.10 -17.81
CA ASP A 113 10.15 23.58 -19.05
C ASP A 113 9.65 22.79 -20.26
N ALA A 114 9.58 21.47 -20.16
CA ALA A 114 9.03 20.62 -21.22
C ALA A 114 7.51 20.80 -21.45
N LEU A 115 6.77 21.25 -20.42
CA LEU A 115 5.34 21.58 -20.51
C LEU A 115 5.12 22.94 -21.19
N LYS A 116 5.99 23.92 -20.95
CA LYS A 116 5.92 25.25 -21.57
C LYS A 116 6.11 25.21 -23.10
N ASP A 117 6.91 24.25 -23.58
CA ASP A 117 7.23 24.12 -25.01
C ASP A 117 6.12 23.47 -25.88
N LYS A 118 5.04 22.95 -25.29
CA LYS A 118 3.94 22.33 -26.04
C LYS A 118 2.60 22.97 -25.72
N GLN A 119 2.22 23.97 -26.51
CA GLN A 119 0.90 24.63 -26.49
C GLN A 119 -0.35 23.72 -26.67
N ASN A 120 -0.22 22.40 -26.71
CA ASN A 120 -1.40 21.53 -26.72
C ASN A 120 -1.12 20.09 -26.24
N ALA A 121 -0.36 19.93 -25.15
CA ALA A 121 -0.39 18.68 -24.40
C ALA A 121 -1.24 18.94 -23.16
N ASP A 122 -2.47 18.44 -23.15
CA ASP A 122 -3.39 18.54 -22.02
C ASP A 122 -2.66 18.15 -20.73
N VAL A 123 -2.37 19.18 -19.92
CA VAL A 123 -1.58 19.10 -18.69
C VAL A 123 -2.18 18.06 -17.73
N SER A 124 -3.49 17.85 -17.81
CA SER A 124 -4.24 16.83 -17.09
C SER A 124 -3.79 15.41 -17.44
N ASN A 125 -3.52 15.12 -18.72
CA ASN A 125 -3.05 13.81 -19.18
C ASN A 125 -1.60 13.55 -18.78
N ILE A 126 -0.74 14.57 -18.78
CA ILE A 126 0.64 14.42 -18.31
C ILE A 126 0.67 14.20 -16.80
N ARG A 127 -0.15 14.93 -16.04
CA ARG A 127 -0.34 14.73 -14.60
C ARG A 127 -0.86 13.33 -14.29
N TYR A 128 -1.83 12.84 -15.06
CA TYR A 128 -2.35 11.47 -14.94
C TYR A 128 -1.27 10.41 -15.27
N ILE A 129 -0.45 10.62 -16.30
CA ILE A 129 0.64 9.71 -16.69
C ILE A 129 1.75 9.69 -15.62
N GLN A 130 2.10 10.84 -15.04
CA GLN A 130 3.08 10.92 -13.94
C GLN A 130 2.55 10.30 -12.63
N HIS A 131 1.27 10.55 -12.31
CA HIS A 131 0.56 9.91 -11.20
C HIS A 131 0.52 8.38 -11.36
N SER A 132 0.34 7.90 -12.60
CA SER A 132 0.41 6.47 -12.95
C SER A 132 1.83 5.90 -12.79
N ARG A 133 2.88 6.69 -13.04
CA ARG A 133 4.28 6.25 -12.83
C ARG A 133 4.63 6.02 -11.36
N GLN A 134 4.07 6.79 -10.43
CA GLN A 134 4.27 6.58 -8.98
C GLN A 134 3.57 5.30 -8.46
N HIS A 135 2.43 4.95 -9.06
CA HIS A 135 1.80 3.64 -8.87
C HIS A 135 2.70 2.50 -9.37
N ILE A 136 3.37 2.68 -10.52
CA ILE A 136 4.33 1.70 -11.07
C ILE A 136 5.59 1.58 -10.20
N GLU A 137 6.09 2.67 -9.63
CA GLU A 137 7.26 2.62 -8.73
C GLU A 137 6.93 2.02 -7.37
N SER A 138 5.74 2.30 -6.83
CA SER A 138 5.24 1.63 -5.62
C SER A 138 5.04 0.13 -5.88
N PHE A 139 4.50 -0.23 -7.04
CA PHE A 139 4.40 -1.63 -7.50
C PHE A 139 5.78 -2.27 -7.67
N ARG A 140 6.76 -1.59 -8.29
CA ARG A 140 8.14 -2.08 -8.42
C ARG A 140 8.82 -2.25 -7.07
N ARG A 141 8.64 -1.31 -6.15
CA ARG A 141 9.21 -1.37 -4.80
C ARG A 141 8.63 -2.54 -4.01
N TRP A 142 7.32 -2.76 -4.09
CA TRP A 142 6.67 -3.94 -3.51
C TRP A 142 7.04 -5.24 -4.21
N HIS A 143 7.14 -5.25 -5.54
CA HIS A 143 7.63 -6.37 -6.32
C HIS A 143 9.07 -6.74 -5.93
N ASP A 144 9.92 -5.75 -5.65
CA ASP A 144 11.27 -5.96 -5.16
C ASP A 144 11.29 -6.46 -3.71
N VAL A 145 10.39 -5.99 -2.83
CA VAL A 145 10.24 -6.54 -1.47
C VAL A 145 9.80 -8.02 -1.53
N LEU A 146 8.79 -8.34 -2.34
CA LEU A 146 8.28 -9.70 -2.53
C LEU A 146 9.33 -10.63 -3.18
N ASN A 147 10.17 -10.12 -4.08
CA ASN A 147 11.19 -10.92 -4.76
C ASN A 147 12.56 -10.94 -4.05
N LYS A 148 12.87 -9.99 -3.16
CA LYS A 148 14.10 -10.02 -2.36
C LYS A 148 14.08 -11.12 -1.30
N ASP A 149 12.91 -11.49 -0.78
CA ASP A 149 12.78 -12.63 0.13
C ASP A 149 12.99 -13.98 -0.59
N SER A 150 12.65 -14.07 -1.88
CA SER A 150 12.95 -15.25 -2.72
C SER A 150 14.44 -15.40 -3.07
N GLN A 151 15.23 -14.32 -3.00
CA GLN A 151 16.67 -14.33 -3.34
C GLN A 151 17.57 -14.65 -2.14
N LYS A 152 17.10 -14.48 -0.90
CA LYS A 152 17.89 -14.89 0.29
C LYS A 152 17.93 -16.41 0.50
N SER A 153 17.00 -17.17 -0.06
CA SER A 153 16.99 -18.65 0.03
C SER A 153 17.64 -19.36 -1.16
N LYS A 154 18.06 -18.63 -2.21
CA LYS A 154 18.76 -19.21 -3.38
C LYS A 154 20.27 -18.91 -3.44
N CYS A 155 20.79 -18.11 -2.51
CA CYS A 155 22.23 -17.88 -2.34
C CYS A 155 22.81 -18.66 -1.15
N PHE A 156 22.48 -19.95 -1.04
CA PHE A 156 23.29 -20.90 -0.28
C PHE A 156 23.24 -22.23 -1.04
N ASN A 157 24.41 -22.71 -1.46
CA ASN A 157 24.69 -23.94 -2.21
C ASN A 157 24.63 -23.84 -3.75
N LEU A 158 25.72 -23.32 -4.33
CA LEU A 158 26.43 -24.05 -5.38
C LEU A 158 27.88 -24.24 -4.90
N SER A 159 28.26 -25.50 -4.73
CA SER A 159 29.53 -25.91 -4.17
C SER A 159 30.64 -25.93 -5.22
N GLY A 160 31.84 -25.52 -4.83
CA GLY A 160 33.02 -26.37 -4.97
C GLY A 160 33.91 -26.24 -6.21
N LYS A 161 35.14 -25.77 -5.93
CA LYS A 161 36.47 -26.14 -6.49
C LYS A 161 36.95 -25.49 -7.79
N ASP A 162 38.08 -24.77 -7.67
CA ASP A 162 39.37 -24.92 -8.37
C ASP A 162 40.31 -23.82 -7.80
N ILE A 163 41.38 -24.09 -7.01
CA ILE A 163 42.74 -24.58 -7.34
C ILE A 163 43.40 -23.87 -8.53
N LEU A 164 44.62 -23.33 -8.28
CA LEU A 164 45.60 -22.62 -9.14
C LEU A 164 45.27 -21.15 -9.40
N LEU A 165 46.09 -20.15 -9.04
CA LEU A 165 47.55 -20.04 -8.82
C LEU A 165 47.88 -19.33 -7.51
#